data_AF-A0A7G1L0S8-F1
#
_entry.id   AF-A0A7G1L0S8-F1
#
_cell.length_a   1.000
_cell.length_b   1.000
_cell.length_c   1.000
_cell.angle_alpha   90.00
_cell.angle_beta   90.00
_cell.angle_gamma   90.00
#
_symmetry.space_group_name_H-M   'P 1'
#
loop_
_entity.id
_entity.type
_entity.pdbx_description
1 polymer ?
#
loop_
_entity_poly.entity_id
_entity_poly.type
_entity_poly.pdbx_seq_one_letter_code
_entity_poly.pdbx_strand_id
1 'polypeptide(L)'
;MSVTMKWFPLAIALSLGTTAAVAEEAWQQQEQAREQQAQQDLASVSKELNSARAKLAAAQSLSKQLAAEFASNEKQLVELNAQWEQASGDMNEIFAVTRQGASDAVKLLSESAVEGQYPERLAPLKAMAQEKQVPDRAALALLPATLLQEIRESGRVAQFTGKVLDAQGAASEQPLTRVGSFALLGSAGFLQPTAEGLSPVLGLPGSVLSAAAAYQGQEGEALPLDPSHGTLLAMLAQAPTFWQQVQQGGQVGAIIVLLAAIGLGIAAVRLWSLSRELGRVRRQLKSGEYHTDNALGRVLTVADKHPELSMETLELRLDEAILQETPRMERGIGMVKVIAAIAPMLGLLGTVTGMIGTFQAITQFGTGDPKIMAGGISMALVTTVQGLVAAIPLILAHSLLQSRFTELSNVLEQQVAGILAERAESNRDGMERAA
;
A
#
# COMPACT_ATOMS: atom_id res chain seq x y z
N MET A 1 167.72 46.48 43.85
CA MET A 1 167.09 47.35 44.88
C MET A 1 165.61 47.02 44.86
N SER A 2 165.16 46.12 45.75
CA SER A 2 164.58 46.40 47.09
C SER A 2 163.06 46.62 46.95
N VAL A 3 162.12 45.97 47.65
CA VAL A 3 162.08 45.34 49.00
C VAL A 3 160.67 44.68 49.08
N THR A 4 160.54 43.35 49.27
CA THR A 4 160.17 42.60 50.52
C THR A 4 158.73 42.85 51.04
N MET A 5 157.84 41.83 51.02
CA MET A 5 157.38 40.99 52.18
C MET A 5 156.16 41.61 52.97
N LYS A 6 155.11 40.95 53.50
CA LYS A 6 154.81 39.53 53.85
C LYS A 6 153.41 39.44 54.58
N TRP A 7 152.83 38.23 54.64
CA TRP A 7 151.84 37.66 55.61
C TRP A 7 150.31 37.58 55.31
N PHE A 8 149.88 36.36 54.94
CA PHE A 8 148.67 35.63 55.44
C PHE A 8 148.98 35.04 56.85
N PRO A 9 148.04 34.48 57.68
CA PRO A 9 146.67 34.01 57.37
C PRO A 9 145.58 34.24 58.46
N LEU A 10 144.30 34.03 58.13
CA LEU A 10 143.33 33.34 59.01
C LEU A 10 142.16 32.78 58.17
N ALA A 11 142.25 31.50 57.82
CA ALA A 11 141.16 30.68 57.29
C ALA A 11 140.64 29.78 58.44
N ILE A 12 139.34 29.43 58.42
CA ILE A 12 138.63 28.34 59.17
C ILE A 12 137.33 28.78 59.91
N ALA A 13 136.94 30.05 59.94
CA ALA A 13 135.63 30.46 60.48
C ALA A 13 134.64 30.87 59.36
N LEU A 14 133.52 30.14 59.26
CA LEU A 14 132.32 30.39 58.44
C LEU A 14 132.25 29.81 57.01
N SER A 15 132.72 28.58 56.80
CA SER A 15 132.19 27.69 55.74
C SER A 15 130.87 26.97 56.10
N LEU A 16 130.21 27.39 57.20
CA LEU A 16 128.93 26.85 57.72
C LEU A 16 127.75 27.83 57.60
N GLY A 17 128.00 29.12 57.30
CA GLY A 17 126.95 30.11 57.08
C GLY A 17 126.36 30.06 55.66
N THR A 18 127.07 29.48 54.71
CA THR A 18 126.64 29.39 53.30
C THR A 18 125.72 28.21 53.03
N THR A 19 125.76 27.13 53.82
CA THR A 19 124.89 25.96 53.59
C THR A 19 123.49 26.11 54.22
N ALA A 20 123.38 26.81 55.36
CA ALA A 20 122.08 27.12 55.98
C ALA A 20 121.32 28.22 55.22
N ALA A 21 122.02 29.28 54.77
CA ALA A 21 121.41 30.32 53.93
C ALA A 21 120.94 29.78 52.57
N VAL A 22 121.71 28.90 51.93
CA VAL A 22 121.34 28.25 50.66
C VAL A 22 120.21 27.22 50.85
N ALA A 23 120.11 26.55 52.02
CA ALA A 23 118.99 25.66 52.33
C ALA A 23 117.69 26.42 52.64
N GLU A 24 117.77 27.57 53.33
CA GLU A 24 116.63 28.47 53.60
C GLU A 24 116.15 29.16 52.31
N GLU A 25 117.06 29.63 51.45
CA GLU A 25 116.74 30.21 50.14
C GLU A 25 116.17 29.17 49.16
N ALA A 26 116.72 27.94 49.13
CA ALA A 26 116.18 26.85 48.32
C ALA A 26 114.79 26.40 48.82
N TRP A 27 114.57 26.36 50.13
CA TRP A 27 113.27 26.06 50.72
C TRP A 27 112.25 27.17 50.45
N GLN A 28 112.63 28.45 50.58
CA GLN A 28 111.79 29.60 50.21
C GLN A 28 111.44 29.64 48.72
N GLN A 29 112.41 29.35 47.83
CA GLN A 29 112.14 29.25 46.39
C GLN A 29 111.20 28.08 46.07
N GLN A 30 111.34 26.95 46.76
CA GLN A 30 110.46 25.79 46.58
C GLN A 30 109.06 26.03 47.16
N GLU A 31 108.93 26.77 48.26
CA GLU A 31 107.65 27.16 48.84
C GLU A 31 106.93 28.20 47.98
N GLN A 32 107.66 29.21 47.47
CA GLN A 32 107.12 30.18 46.51
C GLN A 32 106.71 29.51 45.19
N ALA A 33 107.49 28.54 44.69
CA ALA A 33 107.12 27.76 43.51
C ALA A 33 105.87 26.91 43.75
N ARG A 34 105.74 26.29 44.94
CA ARG A 34 104.52 25.57 45.35
C ARG A 34 103.32 26.49 45.47
N GLU A 35 103.47 27.67 46.07
CA GLU A 35 102.40 28.67 46.18
C GLU A 35 101.98 29.19 44.80
N GLN A 36 102.93 29.49 43.90
CA GLN A 36 102.62 29.88 42.52
C GLN A 36 101.91 28.77 41.76
N GLN A 37 102.35 27.53 41.92
CA GLN A 37 101.71 26.37 41.27
C GLN A 37 100.31 26.11 41.84
N ALA A 38 100.14 26.20 43.16
CA ALA A 38 98.83 26.12 43.80
C ALA A 38 97.90 27.26 43.36
N GLN A 39 98.41 28.49 43.15
CA GLN A 39 97.65 29.61 42.59
C GLN A 39 97.27 29.38 41.13
N GLN A 40 98.16 28.81 40.31
CA GLN A 40 97.89 28.46 38.92
C GLN A 40 96.85 27.33 38.81
N ASP A 41 96.95 26.31 39.66
CA ASP A 41 95.98 25.21 39.75
C ASP A 41 94.62 25.70 40.25
N LEU A 42 94.59 26.61 41.23
CA LEU A 42 93.35 27.22 41.69
C LEU A 42 92.73 28.13 40.60
N ALA A 43 93.55 28.82 39.82
CA ALA A 43 93.11 29.62 38.67
C ALA A 43 92.57 28.73 37.52
N SER A 44 93.18 27.58 37.25
CA SER A 44 92.72 26.64 36.22
C SER A 44 91.42 25.95 36.63
N VAL A 45 91.34 25.44 37.87
CA VAL A 45 90.13 24.81 38.43
C VAL A 45 88.99 25.82 38.52
N SER A 46 89.25 27.07 38.94
CA SER A 46 88.20 28.10 38.98
C SER A 46 87.69 28.46 37.57
N LYS A 47 88.56 28.49 36.56
CA LYS A 47 88.18 28.70 35.16
C LYS A 47 87.33 27.55 34.61
N GLU A 48 87.73 26.30 34.88
CA GLU A 48 86.95 25.11 34.50
C GLU A 48 85.60 25.05 35.20
N LEU A 49 85.57 25.35 36.51
CA LEU A 49 84.36 25.40 37.31
C LEU A 49 83.40 26.50 36.83
N ASN A 50 83.92 27.67 36.45
CA ASN A 50 83.13 28.74 35.85
C ASN A 50 82.59 28.36 34.46
N SER A 51 83.40 27.69 33.62
CA SER A 51 82.98 27.16 32.32
C SER A 51 81.90 26.08 32.47
N ALA A 52 82.06 25.14 33.41
CA ALA A 52 81.08 24.11 33.71
C ALA A 52 79.78 24.71 34.25
N ARG A 53 79.86 25.71 35.15
CA ARG A 53 78.69 26.47 35.63
C ARG A 53 77.97 27.19 34.50
N ALA A 54 78.70 27.82 33.57
CA ALA A 54 78.11 28.48 32.41
C ALA A 54 77.40 27.48 31.47
N LYS A 55 78.02 26.33 31.20
CA LYS A 55 77.40 25.24 30.40
C LYS A 55 76.15 24.67 31.08
N LEU A 56 76.19 24.46 32.39
CA LEU A 56 75.05 23.99 33.16
C LEU A 56 73.91 25.03 33.14
N ALA A 57 74.21 26.31 33.31
CA ALA A 57 73.23 27.39 33.21
C ALA A 57 72.60 27.47 31.79
N ALA A 58 73.42 27.35 30.75
CA ALA A 58 72.95 27.31 29.36
C ALA A 58 72.04 26.09 29.10
N ALA A 59 72.46 24.89 29.51
CA ALA A 59 71.67 23.68 29.40
C ALA A 59 70.35 23.75 30.19
N GLN A 60 70.37 24.33 31.39
CA GLN A 60 69.16 24.58 32.18
C GLN A 60 68.22 25.59 31.50
N SER A 61 68.76 26.64 30.89
CA SER A 61 67.95 27.62 30.14
C SER A 61 67.29 27.00 28.91
N LEU A 62 68.03 26.19 28.14
CA LEU A 62 67.54 25.45 27.00
C LEU A 62 66.46 24.44 27.42
N SER A 63 66.71 23.70 28.51
CA SER A 63 65.74 22.74 29.07
C SER A 63 64.43 23.43 29.46
N LYS A 64 64.49 24.62 30.07
CA LYS A 64 63.30 25.42 30.39
C LYS A 64 62.57 25.90 29.14
N GLN A 65 63.29 26.34 28.11
CA GLN A 65 62.69 26.76 26.83
C GLN A 65 61.99 25.60 26.14
N LEU A 66 62.67 24.45 26.00
CA LEU A 66 62.10 23.24 25.42
C LEU A 66 60.91 22.72 26.22
N ALA A 67 60.94 22.80 27.56
CA ALA A 67 59.80 22.43 28.39
C ALA A 67 58.60 23.36 28.17
N ALA A 68 58.84 24.67 28.02
CA ALA A 68 57.79 25.64 27.71
C ALA A 68 57.20 25.42 26.29
N GLU A 69 58.05 25.14 25.31
CA GLU A 69 57.65 24.82 23.94
C GLU A 69 56.85 23.51 23.89
N PHE A 70 57.33 22.46 24.56
CA PHE A 70 56.62 21.19 24.68
C PHE A 70 55.23 21.38 25.30
N ALA A 71 55.14 22.11 26.41
CA ALA A 71 53.85 22.40 27.06
C ALA A 71 52.92 23.23 26.16
N SER A 72 53.46 24.11 25.31
CA SER A 72 52.67 24.86 24.32
C SER A 72 52.17 23.95 23.20
N ASN A 73 53.05 23.10 22.65
CA ASN A 73 52.71 22.15 21.59
C ASN A 73 51.67 21.12 22.09
N GLU A 74 51.78 20.65 23.33
CA GLU A 74 50.80 19.74 23.94
C GLU A 74 49.41 20.40 24.01
N LYS A 75 49.33 21.67 24.42
CA LYS A 75 48.07 22.43 24.41
C LYS A 75 47.50 22.59 23.00
N GLN A 76 48.34 22.91 22.01
CA GLN A 76 47.91 23.02 20.62
C GLN A 76 47.40 21.69 20.08
N LEU A 77 48.08 20.58 20.40
CA LEU A 77 47.65 19.24 19.98
C LEU A 77 46.29 18.88 20.57
N VAL A 78 46.05 19.17 21.85
CA VAL A 78 44.75 18.93 22.48
C VAL A 78 43.65 19.76 21.81
N GLU A 79 43.90 21.04 21.55
CA GLU A 79 42.94 21.94 20.90
C GLU A 79 42.64 21.51 19.45
N LEU A 80 43.66 21.22 18.65
CA LEU A 80 43.49 20.74 17.28
C LEU A 80 42.77 19.39 17.24
N ASN A 81 43.08 18.48 18.17
CA ASN A 81 42.41 17.18 18.24
C ASN A 81 40.94 17.34 18.64
N ALA A 82 40.61 18.24 19.56
CA ALA A 82 39.23 18.56 19.93
C ALA A 82 38.46 19.16 18.74
N GLN A 83 39.06 20.09 17.99
CA GLN A 83 38.46 20.65 16.78
C GLN A 83 38.23 19.58 15.70
N TRP A 84 39.18 18.66 15.53
CA TRP A 84 39.06 17.55 14.59
C TRP A 84 37.97 16.56 15.00
N GLU A 85 37.89 16.19 16.28
CA GLU A 85 36.84 15.30 16.80
C GLU A 85 35.46 15.93 16.63
N GLN A 86 35.33 17.22 16.93
CA GLN A 86 34.08 17.96 16.71
C GLN A 86 33.70 17.98 15.22
N ALA A 87 34.62 18.38 14.33
CA ALA A 87 34.36 18.43 12.90
C ALA A 87 34.04 17.05 12.30
N SER A 88 34.71 16.00 12.78
CA SER A 88 34.44 14.60 12.40
C SER A 88 33.06 14.15 12.88
N GLY A 89 32.67 14.53 14.10
CA GLY A 89 31.34 14.31 14.67
C GLY A 89 30.23 14.96 13.83
N ASP A 90 30.36 16.27 13.56
CA ASP A 90 29.39 17.03 12.75
C ASP A 90 29.24 16.43 11.34
N MET A 91 30.35 16.01 10.74
CA MET A 91 30.36 15.34 9.43
C MET A 91 29.62 13.99 9.47
N ASN A 92 29.84 13.17 10.49
CA ASN A 92 29.12 11.90 10.67
C ASN A 92 27.61 12.10 10.77
N GLU A 93 27.15 13.17 11.41
CA GLU A 93 25.73 13.53 11.49
C GLU A 93 25.17 13.88 10.11
N ILE A 94 25.85 14.75 9.35
CA ILE A 94 25.46 15.10 7.97
C ILE A 94 25.38 13.85 7.08
N PHE A 95 26.30 12.91 7.24
CA PHE A 95 26.28 11.65 6.48
C PHE A 95 25.15 10.73 6.88
N ALA A 96 24.85 10.62 8.17
CA ALA A 96 23.70 9.86 8.63
C ALA A 96 22.40 10.41 8.03
N VAL A 97 22.21 11.73 8.09
CA VAL A 97 21.02 12.41 7.52
C VAL A 97 20.97 12.24 6.00
N THR A 98 22.09 12.41 5.30
CA THR A 98 22.13 12.29 3.84
C THR A 98 21.85 10.86 3.39
N ARG A 99 22.44 9.86 4.06
CA ARG A 99 22.19 8.44 3.80
C ARG A 99 20.73 8.07 4.02
N GLN A 100 20.15 8.54 5.14
CA GLN A 100 18.73 8.32 5.44
C GLN A 100 17.85 8.98 4.37
N GLY A 101 18.14 10.23 4.02
CA GLY A 101 17.44 10.95 2.95
C GLY A 101 17.54 10.27 1.59
N ALA A 102 18.72 9.71 1.24
CA ALA A 102 18.90 8.93 0.02
C ALA A 102 18.07 7.63 0.05
N SER A 103 18.06 6.92 1.18
CA SER A 103 17.25 5.70 1.39
C SER A 103 15.75 5.98 1.24
N ASP A 104 15.26 7.06 1.85
CA ASP A 104 13.85 7.46 1.78
C ASP A 104 13.47 7.96 0.38
N ALA A 105 14.36 8.72 -0.27
CA ALA A 105 14.16 9.14 -1.66
C ALA A 105 14.11 7.93 -2.61
N VAL A 106 14.98 6.93 -2.45
CA VAL A 106 14.93 5.71 -3.26
C VAL A 106 13.59 5.00 -3.11
N LYS A 107 13.08 4.84 -1.88
CA LYS A 107 11.78 4.19 -1.63
C LYS A 107 10.63 4.97 -2.26
N LEU A 108 10.64 6.29 -2.13
CA LEU A 108 9.59 7.15 -2.68
C LEU A 108 9.62 7.18 -4.21
N LEU A 109 10.81 7.28 -4.79
CA LEU A 109 10.97 7.49 -6.23
C LEU A 109 10.97 6.20 -7.04
N SER A 110 11.19 5.03 -6.42
CA SER A 110 11.19 3.74 -7.13
C SER A 110 9.83 3.37 -7.74
N GLU A 111 8.75 3.89 -7.16
CA GLU A 111 7.38 3.66 -7.63
C GLU A 111 6.94 4.73 -8.65
N SER A 112 7.72 5.81 -8.81
CA SER A 112 7.37 6.92 -9.71
C SER A 112 7.43 6.50 -11.19
N ALA A 113 6.45 6.98 -11.96
CA ALA A 113 6.44 6.87 -13.42
C ALA A 113 7.70 7.47 -14.09
N VAL A 114 8.38 8.41 -13.42
CA VAL A 114 9.62 9.02 -13.94
C VAL A 114 10.77 8.00 -13.99
N GLU A 115 10.76 6.99 -13.12
CA GLU A 115 11.74 5.90 -13.13
C GLU A 115 11.70 5.12 -14.45
N GLY A 116 10.51 4.98 -15.05
CA GLY A 116 10.36 4.31 -16.34
C GLY A 116 11.06 5.01 -17.51
N GLN A 117 11.26 6.33 -17.42
CA GLN A 117 12.01 7.08 -18.44
C GLN A 117 13.50 7.14 -18.14
N TYR A 118 13.88 7.12 -16.86
CA TYR A 118 15.26 7.28 -16.40
C TYR A 118 15.64 6.18 -15.39
N PRO A 119 15.76 4.91 -15.82
CA PRO A 119 15.91 3.77 -14.92
C PRO A 119 17.22 3.74 -14.11
N GLU A 120 18.24 4.47 -14.54
CA GLU A 120 19.55 4.51 -13.89
C GLU A 120 19.68 5.64 -12.85
N ARG A 121 18.67 6.52 -12.72
CA ARG A 121 18.80 7.74 -11.89
C ARG A 121 18.89 7.44 -10.39
N LEU A 122 18.31 6.33 -9.93
CA LEU A 122 18.32 5.95 -8.52
C LEU A 122 19.54 5.11 -8.13
N ALA A 123 20.30 4.58 -9.09
CA ALA A 123 21.47 3.75 -8.79
C ALA A 123 22.52 4.48 -7.92
N PRO A 124 22.88 5.76 -8.19
CA PRO A 124 23.80 6.50 -7.34
C PRO A 124 23.27 6.74 -5.92
N LEU A 125 21.95 6.96 -5.76
CA LEU A 125 21.32 7.14 -4.46
C LEU A 125 21.26 5.84 -3.65
N LYS A 126 21.03 4.70 -4.33
CA LYS A 126 21.13 3.37 -3.73
C LYS A 126 22.54 3.09 -3.21
N ALA A 127 23.57 3.47 -3.96
CA ALA A 127 24.96 3.35 -3.53
C ALA A 127 25.23 4.23 -2.29
N MET A 128 24.84 5.50 -2.34
CA MET A 128 24.99 6.44 -1.22
C MET A 128 24.31 5.97 0.07
N ALA A 129 23.13 5.34 -0.04
CA ALA A 129 22.42 4.78 1.12
C ALA A 129 23.21 3.64 1.82
N GLN A 130 24.07 2.93 1.07
CA GLN A 130 24.81 1.75 1.55
C GLN A 130 26.28 2.06 1.90
N GLU A 131 26.84 3.15 1.37
CA GLU A 131 28.27 3.49 1.53
C GLU A 131 28.63 3.87 2.97
N LYS A 132 29.62 3.20 3.56
CA LYS A 132 30.10 3.52 4.92
C LYS A 132 31.01 4.75 4.99
N GLN A 133 31.49 5.20 3.84
CA GLN A 133 32.42 6.33 3.74
C GLN A 133 31.66 7.65 3.62
N VAL A 134 32.38 8.72 3.94
CA VAL A 134 31.98 10.11 3.74
C VAL A 134 31.76 10.36 2.25
N PRO A 135 30.52 10.66 1.78
CA PRO A 135 30.26 11.06 0.41
C PRO A 135 30.99 12.36 0.09
N ASP A 136 31.52 12.44 -1.12
CA ASP A 136 32.13 13.67 -1.61
C ASP A 136 31.07 14.74 -1.94
N ARG A 137 31.51 15.96 -2.21
CA ARG A 137 30.60 17.07 -2.54
C ARG A 137 29.70 16.76 -3.75
N ALA A 138 30.22 16.01 -4.72
CA ALA A 138 29.45 15.63 -5.91
C ALA A 138 28.32 14.69 -5.52
N ALA A 139 28.60 13.69 -4.70
CA ALA A 139 27.61 12.77 -4.16
C ALA A 139 26.54 13.51 -3.34
N LEU A 140 26.91 14.43 -2.45
CA LEU A 140 25.95 15.23 -1.68
C LEU A 140 24.99 16.04 -2.56
N ALA A 141 25.42 16.46 -3.76
CA ALA A 141 24.57 17.18 -4.69
C ALA A 141 23.58 16.28 -5.46
N LEU A 142 23.79 14.96 -5.49
CA LEU A 142 22.93 14.02 -6.25
C LEU A 142 21.52 13.93 -5.68
N LEU A 143 21.37 13.91 -4.35
CA LEU A 143 20.06 13.83 -3.70
C LEU A 143 19.15 15.01 -4.09
N PRO A 144 19.54 16.29 -3.84
CA PRO A 144 18.71 17.42 -4.24
C PRO A 144 18.54 17.49 -5.77
N ALA A 145 19.56 17.13 -6.56
CA ALA A 145 19.43 17.12 -8.02
C ALA A 145 18.37 16.11 -8.51
N THR A 146 18.34 14.91 -7.92
CA THR A 146 17.36 13.87 -8.28
C THR A 146 15.95 14.28 -7.86
N LEU A 147 15.79 14.87 -6.67
CA LEU A 147 14.50 15.39 -6.20
C LEU A 147 13.99 16.55 -7.07
N LEU A 148 14.88 17.46 -7.48
CA LEU A 148 14.53 18.54 -8.40
C LEU A 148 14.18 18.01 -9.79
N GLN A 149 14.84 16.95 -10.25
CA GLN A 149 14.46 16.25 -11.47
C GLN A 149 13.05 15.66 -11.32
N GLU A 150 12.74 14.98 -10.23
CA GLU A 150 11.38 14.46 -9.98
C GLU A 150 10.33 15.58 -10.04
N ILE A 151 10.56 16.70 -9.35
CA ILE A 151 9.64 17.85 -9.34
C ILE A 151 9.45 18.42 -10.76
N ARG A 152 10.52 18.53 -11.53
CA ARG A 152 10.45 19.05 -12.90
C ARG A 152 9.69 18.10 -13.82
N GLU A 153 9.92 16.80 -13.68
CA GLU A 153 9.31 15.79 -14.53
C GLU A 153 7.86 15.49 -14.13
N SER A 154 7.48 15.67 -12.85
CA SER A 154 6.10 15.45 -12.38
C SER A 154 5.08 16.41 -12.99
N GLY A 155 5.51 17.61 -13.42
CA GLY A 155 4.67 18.59 -14.11
C GLY A 155 4.64 18.45 -15.63
N ARG A 156 5.18 17.37 -16.21
CA ARG A 156 5.34 17.21 -17.66
C ARG A 156 4.70 15.94 -18.19
N VAL A 157 4.17 16.03 -19.40
CA VAL A 157 3.85 14.88 -20.24
C VAL A 157 5.02 14.67 -21.21
N ALA A 158 5.54 13.45 -21.28
CA ALA A 158 6.68 13.12 -22.14
C ALA A 158 6.40 11.85 -22.93
N GLN A 159 6.70 11.89 -24.23
CA GLN A 159 6.69 10.71 -25.10
C GLN A 159 8.12 10.24 -25.35
N PHE A 160 8.39 8.96 -25.18
CA PHE A 160 9.72 8.37 -25.35
C PHE A 160 9.61 6.88 -25.73
N THR A 161 10.69 6.28 -26.22
CA THR A 161 10.73 4.83 -26.47
C THR A 161 11.37 4.14 -25.27
N GLY A 162 10.74 3.07 -24.78
CA GLY A 162 11.23 2.29 -23.65
C GLY A 162 11.03 0.80 -23.85
N LYS A 163 11.77 -0.01 -23.08
CA LYS A 163 11.64 -1.47 -23.06
C LYS A 163 10.54 -1.87 -22.10
N VAL A 164 9.55 -2.59 -22.61
CA VAL A 164 8.42 -3.14 -21.85
C VAL A 164 8.50 -4.66 -21.88
N LEU A 165 8.32 -5.28 -20.72
CA LEU A 165 8.22 -6.72 -20.56
C LEU A 165 6.80 -7.17 -20.91
N ASP A 166 6.69 -8.20 -21.74
CA ASP A 166 5.40 -8.87 -21.97
C ASP A 166 5.04 -9.81 -20.80
N ALA A 167 3.87 -10.46 -20.87
CA ALA A 167 3.40 -11.40 -19.84
C ALA A 167 4.29 -12.66 -19.70
N GLN A 168 5.20 -12.89 -20.65
CA GLN A 168 6.15 -13.99 -20.68
C GLN A 168 7.57 -13.53 -20.27
N GLY A 169 7.75 -12.25 -19.94
CA GLY A 169 9.04 -11.66 -19.55
C GLY A 169 9.95 -11.29 -20.72
N ALA A 170 9.49 -11.37 -21.98
CA ALA A 170 10.26 -10.92 -23.11
C ALA A 170 10.17 -9.39 -23.25
N ALA A 171 11.33 -8.73 -23.39
CA ALA A 171 11.40 -7.29 -23.54
C ALA A 171 11.18 -6.87 -25.00
N SER A 172 10.30 -5.89 -25.21
CA SER A 172 10.04 -5.27 -26.51
C SER A 172 10.10 -3.75 -26.41
N GLU A 173 10.69 -3.07 -27.40
CA GLU A 173 10.72 -1.61 -27.45
C GLU A 173 9.40 -1.07 -27.99
N GLN A 174 8.80 -0.15 -27.23
CA GLN A 174 7.50 0.43 -27.55
C GLN A 174 7.51 1.94 -27.31
N PRO A 175 6.71 2.73 -28.06
CA PRO A 175 6.47 4.13 -27.74
C PRO A 175 5.64 4.21 -26.45
N LEU A 176 6.11 5.02 -25.51
CA LEU A 176 5.55 5.22 -24.19
C LEU A 176 5.18 6.69 -23.98
N THR A 177 4.09 6.92 -23.24
CA THR A 177 3.68 8.24 -22.78
C THR A 177 3.72 8.26 -21.26
N ARG A 178 4.56 9.12 -20.69
CA ARG A 178 4.58 9.40 -19.25
C ARG A 178 3.76 10.65 -18.96
N VAL A 179 2.91 10.58 -17.96
CA VAL A 179 2.14 11.72 -17.42
C VAL A 179 2.60 11.98 -16.00
N GLY A 180 3.47 12.99 -15.85
CA GLY A 180 4.04 13.37 -14.57
C GLY A 180 4.80 12.22 -13.91
N SER A 181 4.58 12.07 -12.60
CA SER A 181 5.09 10.96 -11.79
C SER A 181 4.04 9.85 -11.55
N PHE A 182 2.84 10.01 -12.11
CA PHE A 182 1.66 9.21 -11.75
C PHE A 182 1.36 8.06 -12.72
N ALA A 183 1.61 8.25 -14.02
CA ALA A 183 1.23 7.26 -15.02
C ALA A 183 2.28 7.07 -16.11
N LEU A 184 2.47 5.80 -16.49
CA LEU A 184 3.15 5.36 -17.71
C LEU A 184 2.14 4.61 -18.56
N LEU A 185 2.07 4.97 -19.84
CA LEU A 185 1.17 4.37 -20.82
C LEU A 185 1.99 3.76 -21.95
N GLY A 186 1.69 2.51 -22.29
CA GLY A 186 2.17 1.83 -23.49
C GLY A 186 0.99 1.37 -24.37
N SER A 187 1.27 0.56 -25.38
CA SER A 187 0.23 0.08 -26.31
C SER A 187 -0.83 -0.81 -25.64
N ALA A 188 -0.46 -1.48 -24.55
CA ALA A 188 -1.36 -2.37 -23.80
C ALA A 188 -2.10 -1.66 -22.63
N GLY A 189 -1.90 -0.36 -22.44
CA GLY A 189 -2.47 0.42 -21.33
C GLY A 189 -1.43 0.87 -20.31
N PHE A 190 -1.80 0.87 -19.02
CA PHE A 190 -0.92 1.32 -17.93
C PHE A 190 0.25 0.36 -17.70
N LEU A 191 1.42 0.95 -17.46
CA LEU A 191 2.65 0.25 -17.11
C LEU A 191 3.11 0.65 -15.69
N GLN A 192 3.80 -0.27 -15.02
CA GLN A 192 4.44 -0.02 -13.73
C GLN A 192 5.93 -0.37 -13.77
N PRO A 193 6.78 0.43 -13.11
CA PRO A 193 8.18 0.09 -12.93
C PRO A 193 8.32 -1.08 -11.96
N THR A 194 9.12 -2.08 -12.34
CA THR A 194 9.49 -3.24 -11.52
C THR A 194 11.01 -3.38 -11.50
N ALA A 195 11.54 -4.29 -10.66
CA ALA A 195 12.98 -4.54 -10.58
C ALA A 195 13.59 -5.04 -11.91
N GLU A 196 12.79 -5.69 -12.76
CA GLU A 196 13.23 -6.29 -14.02
C GLU A 196 12.97 -5.39 -15.24
N GLY A 197 12.18 -4.32 -15.07
CA GLY A 197 11.79 -3.40 -16.14
C GLY A 197 10.35 -2.90 -16.01
N LEU A 198 9.80 -2.38 -17.11
CA LEU A 198 8.42 -1.91 -17.17
C LEU A 198 7.47 -3.07 -17.49
N SER A 199 6.45 -3.28 -16.67
CA SER A 199 5.47 -4.36 -16.85
C SER A 199 4.04 -3.83 -16.97
N PRO A 200 3.18 -4.42 -17.80
CA PRO A 200 1.79 -3.99 -17.96
C PRO A 200 0.93 -4.35 -16.74
N VAL A 201 0.02 -3.45 -16.38
CA VAL A 201 -1.00 -3.71 -15.35
C VAL A 201 -2.17 -4.47 -16.00
N LEU A 202 -2.20 -5.78 -15.76
CA LEU A 202 -3.23 -6.67 -16.30
C LEU A 202 -4.51 -6.63 -15.45
N GLY A 203 -5.67 -6.90 -16.06
CA GLY A 203 -6.95 -7.03 -15.34
C GLY A 203 -7.70 -5.74 -15.07
N LEU A 204 -7.22 -4.60 -15.59
CA LEU A 204 -7.93 -3.33 -15.46
C LEU A 204 -9.29 -3.33 -16.19
N PRO A 205 -10.29 -2.59 -15.68
CA PRO A 205 -11.58 -2.44 -16.36
C PRO A 205 -11.41 -1.88 -17.78
N GLY A 206 -12.23 -2.37 -18.71
CA GLY A 206 -12.18 -1.93 -20.11
C GLY A 206 -12.35 -0.41 -20.30
N SER A 207 -13.10 0.26 -19.42
CA SER A 207 -13.27 1.72 -19.42
C SER A 207 -11.98 2.48 -19.07
N VAL A 208 -11.13 1.91 -18.21
CA VAL A 208 -9.84 2.50 -17.83
C VAL A 208 -8.83 2.28 -18.95
N LEU A 209 -8.80 1.08 -19.53
CA LEU A 209 -7.95 0.76 -20.68
C LEU A 209 -8.31 1.59 -21.91
N SER A 210 -9.59 1.81 -22.19
CA SER A 210 -10.01 2.63 -23.32
C SER A 210 -9.68 4.11 -23.12
N ALA A 211 -9.84 4.64 -21.90
CA ALA A 211 -9.44 6.01 -21.59
C ALA A 211 -7.93 6.21 -21.69
N ALA A 212 -7.14 5.23 -21.24
CA ALA A 212 -5.69 5.22 -21.40
C ALA A 212 -5.26 5.18 -22.87
N ALA A 213 -5.88 4.32 -23.67
CA ALA A 213 -5.58 4.18 -25.10
C ALA A 213 -6.01 5.41 -25.92
N ALA A 214 -7.03 6.14 -25.47
CA ALA A 214 -7.52 7.35 -26.12
C ALA A 214 -6.63 8.57 -25.86
N TYR A 215 -5.84 8.56 -24.77
CA TYR A 215 -4.98 9.68 -24.38
C TYR A 215 -3.76 9.79 -25.28
N GLN A 216 -3.60 10.91 -25.98
CA GLN A 216 -2.48 11.19 -26.87
C GLN A 216 -1.49 12.19 -26.28
N GLY A 217 -1.76 12.72 -25.08
CA GLY A 217 -0.91 13.72 -24.43
C GLY A 217 -1.22 15.15 -24.84
N GLN A 218 -2.44 15.39 -25.35
CA GLN A 218 -2.87 16.73 -25.76
C GLN A 218 -3.62 17.44 -24.63
N GLU A 219 -3.56 18.77 -24.64
CA GLU A 219 -4.28 19.60 -23.68
C GLU A 219 -5.81 19.46 -23.87
N GLY A 220 -6.55 19.29 -22.77
CA GLY A 220 -7.99 19.07 -22.78
C GLY A 220 -8.43 17.60 -22.81
N GLU A 221 -7.50 16.66 -22.96
CA GLU A 221 -7.79 15.22 -22.84
C GLU A 221 -7.87 14.78 -21.37
N ALA A 222 -8.76 13.83 -21.07
CA ALA A 222 -8.90 13.25 -19.74
C ALA A 222 -8.17 11.90 -19.65
N LEU A 223 -7.40 11.71 -18.57
CA LEU A 223 -6.72 10.45 -18.29
C LEU A 223 -7.05 10.01 -16.84
N PRO A 224 -7.37 8.73 -16.61
CA PRO A 224 -7.43 8.19 -15.25
C PRO A 224 -6.04 8.27 -14.61
N LEU A 225 -5.94 8.90 -13.45
CA LEU A 225 -4.67 9.04 -12.71
C LEU A 225 -4.72 8.21 -11.43
N ASP A 226 -3.60 7.58 -11.13
CA ASP A 226 -3.37 6.89 -9.86
C ASP A 226 -2.36 7.70 -9.01
N PRO A 227 -2.83 8.45 -8.00
CA PRO A 227 -1.94 9.22 -7.13
C PRO A 227 -1.11 8.33 -6.18
N SER A 228 -1.41 7.03 -6.09
CA SER A 228 -0.69 6.06 -5.24
C SER A 228 0.42 5.31 -5.97
N HIS A 229 0.85 5.84 -7.12
CA HIS A 229 1.96 5.30 -7.92
C HIS A 229 1.80 3.82 -8.30
N GLY A 230 0.56 3.40 -8.57
CA GLY A 230 0.24 2.07 -9.06
C GLY A 230 -0.45 1.15 -8.07
N THR A 231 -0.49 1.52 -6.78
CA THR A 231 -1.15 0.70 -5.75
C THR A 231 -2.66 0.55 -6.03
N LEU A 232 -3.34 1.64 -6.36
CA LEU A 232 -4.78 1.62 -6.67
C LEU A 232 -5.06 0.90 -7.99
N LEU A 233 -4.21 1.07 -9.02
CA LEU A 233 -4.33 0.31 -10.26
C LEU A 233 -4.19 -1.20 -10.01
N ALA A 234 -3.24 -1.61 -9.16
CA ALA A 234 -3.08 -3.01 -8.77
C ALA A 234 -4.27 -3.55 -7.96
N MET A 235 -4.86 -2.73 -7.10
CA MET A 235 -6.10 -3.07 -6.38
C MET A 235 -7.31 -3.16 -7.33
N LEU A 236 -7.43 -2.22 -8.27
CA LEU A 236 -8.51 -2.18 -9.24
C LEU A 236 -8.43 -3.36 -10.22
N ALA A 237 -7.22 -3.74 -10.63
CA ALA A 237 -6.95 -4.93 -11.43
C ALA A 237 -7.39 -6.24 -10.76
N GLN A 238 -7.33 -6.29 -9.43
CA GLN A 238 -7.76 -7.44 -8.64
C GLN A 238 -9.24 -7.36 -8.23
N ALA A 239 -9.91 -6.23 -8.50
CA ALA A 239 -11.29 -6.05 -8.13
C ALA A 239 -12.18 -7.01 -8.97
N PRO A 240 -13.01 -7.84 -8.32
CA PRO A 240 -13.83 -8.79 -9.05
C PRO A 240 -14.90 -8.03 -9.85
N THR A 241 -14.97 -8.33 -11.14
CA THR A 241 -16.06 -7.86 -12.01
C THR A 241 -17.41 -8.37 -11.51
N PHE A 242 -18.51 -7.72 -11.91
CA PHE A 242 -19.87 -8.16 -11.55
C PHE A 242 -20.08 -9.66 -11.82
N TRP A 243 -19.57 -10.17 -12.95
CA TRP A 243 -19.76 -11.57 -13.30
C TRP A 243 -18.88 -12.52 -12.48
N GLN A 244 -17.67 -12.10 -12.14
CA GLN A 244 -16.84 -12.81 -11.16
C GLN A 244 -17.49 -12.79 -9.78
N GLN A 245 -18.11 -11.69 -9.35
CA GLN A 245 -18.85 -11.62 -8.09
C GLN A 245 -20.01 -12.61 -8.07
N VAL A 246 -20.77 -12.76 -9.15
CA VAL A 246 -21.83 -13.78 -9.20
C VAL A 246 -21.25 -15.19 -9.09
N GLN A 247 -20.13 -15.46 -9.76
CA GLN A 247 -19.44 -16.76 -9.68
C GLN A 247 -18.85 -17.04 -8.30
N GLN A 248 -18.49 -16.01 -7.53
CA GLN A 248 -18.00 -16.18 -6.15
C GLN A 248 -19.03 -16.83 -5.24
N GLY A 249 -20.33 -16.75 -5.54
CA GLY A 249 -21.38 -17.42 -4.77
C GLY A 249 -21.29 -18.95 -4.79
N GLY A 250 -20.39 -19.52 -5.59
CA GLY A 250 -20.14 -20.97 -5.64
C GLY A 250 -21.37 -21.77 -6.06
N GLN A 251 -21.45 -23.01 -5.56
CA GLN A 251 -22.54 -23.93 -5.91
C GLN A 251 -23.89 -23.46 -5.39
N VAL A 252 -23.95 -22.94 -4.15
CA VAL A 252 -25.19 -22.46 -3.55
C VAL A 252 -25.73 -21.25 -4.30
N GLY A 253 -24.85 -20.30 -4.65
CA GLY A 253 -25.19 -19.15 -5.48
C GLY A 253 -25.75 -19.54 -6.85
N ALA A 254 -25.14 -20.54 -7.50
CA ALA A 254 -25.64 -21.06 -8.78
C ALA A 254 -27.06 -21.64 -8.66
N ILE A 255 -27.36 -22.36 -7.56
CA ILE A 255 -28.72 -22.88 -7.29
C ILE A 255 -29.72 -21.72 -7.09
N ILE A 256 -29.33 -20.69 -6.34
CA ILE A 256 -30.18 -19.50 -6.13
C ILE A 256 -30.50 -18.83 -7.47
N VAL A 257 -29.49 -18.60 -8.32
CA VAL A 257 -29.68 -17.97 -9.64
C VAL A 257 -30.58 -18.83 -10.53
N LEU A 258 -30.40 -20.16 -10.53
CA LEU A 258 -31.25 -21.08 -11.28
C LEU A 258 -32.71 -21.03 -10.81
N LEU A 259 -32.94 -21.07 -9.49
CA LEU A 259 -34.27 -20.98 -8.91
C LEU A 259 -34.93 -19.62 -9.20
N ALA A 260 -34.17 -18.53 -9.15
CA ALA A 260 -34.64 -17.21 -9.52
C ALA A 260 -35.10 -17.17 -10.99
N ALA A 261 -34.30 -17.74 -11.90
CA ALA A 261 -34.64 -17.81 -13.32
C ALA A 261 -35.93 -18.63 -13.56
N ILE A 262 -36.06 -19.80 -12.90
CA ILE A 262 -37.26 -20.64 -12.98
C ILE A 262 -38.48 -19.90 -12.42
N GLY A 263 -38.36 -19.30 -11.23
CA GLY A 263 -39.46 -18.57 -10.59
C GLY A 263 -39.93 -17.36 -11.40
N LEU A 264 -39.00 -16.58 -11.94
CA LEU A 264 -39.32 -15.44 -12.81
C LEU A 264 -39.92 -15.90 -14.13
N GLY A 265 -39.44 -17.01 -14.70
CA GLY A 265 -40.03 -17.61 -15.89
C GLY A 265 -41.48 -18.05 -15.68
N ILE A 266 -41.77 -18.75 -14.59
CA ILE A 266 -43.14 -19.13 -14.21
C ILE A 266 -43.98 -17.87 -14.01
N ALA A 267 -43.46 -16.88 -13.28
CA ALA A 267 -44.18 -15.65 -13.01
C ALA A 267 -44.53 -14.88 -14.29
N ALA A 268 -43.60 -14.76 -15.24
CA ALA A 268 -43.83 -14.09 -16.52
C ALA A 268 -44.93 -14.78 -17.34
N VAL A 269 -44.87 -16.11 -17.46
CA VAL A 269 -45.88 -16.91 -18.19
C VAL A 269 -47.26 -16.77 -17.55
N ARG A 270 -47.34 -16.85 -16.20
CA ARG A 270 -48.61 -16.72 -15.48
C ARG A 270 -49.16 -15.30 -15.52
N LEU A 271 -48.30 -14.29 -15.43
CA LEU A 271 -48.71 -12.90 -15.50
C LEU A 271 -49.33 -12.60 -16.86
N TRP A 272 -48.70 -13.08 -17.93
CA TRP A 272 -49.24 -12.98 -19.28
C TRP A 272 -50.58 -13.72 -19.44
N SER A 273 -50.66 -14.98 -18.96
CA SER A 273 -51.90 -15.79 -19.01
C SER A 273 -53.07 -15.13 -18.28
N LEU A 274 -52.88 -14.71 -17.03
CA LEU A 274 -53.92 -14.09 -16.21
C LEU A 274 -54.32 -12.71 -16.74
N SER A 275 -53.35 -11.93 -17.22
CA SER A 275 -53.63 -10.61 -17.83
C SER A 275 -54.45 -10.75 -19.10
N ARG A 276 -54.17 -11.78 -19.92
CA ARG A 276 -54.96 -12.10 -21.11
C ARG A 276 -56.37 -12.58 -20.75
N GLU A 277 -56.51 -13.43 -19.74
CA GLU A 277 -57.81 -13.92 -19.27
C GLU A 277 -58.67 -12.77 -18.72
N LEU A 278 -58.10 -11.92 -17.86
CA LEU A 278 -58.76 -10.73 -17.33
C LEU A 278 -59.15 -9.75 -18.45
N GLY A 279 -58.30 -9.57 -19.46
CA GLY A 279 -58.62 -8.77 -20.64
C GLY A 279 -59.81 -9.31 -21.43
N ARG A 280 -59.95 -10.64 -21.53
CA ARG A 280 -61.11 -11.28 -22.18
C ARG A 280 -62.37 -11.14 -21.35
N VAL A 281 -62.30 -11.39 -20.04
CA VAL A 281 -63.43 -11.22 -19.10
C VAL A 281 -63.94 -9.78 -19.14
N ARG A 282 -63.06 -8.79 -19.05
CA ARG A 282 -63.43 -7.36 -19.14
C ARG A 282 -64.04 -6.97 -20.49
N ARG A 283 -63.67 -7.63 -21.59
CA ARG A 283 -64.31 -7.41 -22.90
C ARG A 283 -65.72 -7.99 -22.93
N GLN A 284 -65.90 -9.20 -22.42
CA GLN A 284 -67.21 -9.86 -22.34
C GLN A 284 -68.20 -9.05 -21.49
N LEU A 285 -67.75 -8.54 -20.33
CA LEU A 285 -68.58 -7.68 -19.48
C LEU A 285 -69.06 -6.39 -20.18
N LYS A 286 -68.33 -5.91 -21.19
CA LYS A 286 -68.71 -4.72 -21.97
C LYS A 286 -69.63 -5.05 -23.14
N SER A 287 -69.47 -6.21 -23.77
CA SER A 287 -70.29 -6.61 -24.92
C SER A 287 -71.65 -7.15 -24.52
N GLY A 288 -71.77 -7.76 -23.33
CA GLY A 288 -73.01 -8.41 -22.86
C GLY A 288 -73.27 -9.77 -23.50
N GLU A 289 -72.49 -10.19 -24.50
CA GLU A 289 -72.57 -11.51 -25.12
C GLU A 289 -71.65 -12.54 -24.43
N TYR A 290 -72.20 -13.69 -24.05
CA TYR A 290 -71.46 -14.75 -23.37
C TYR A 290 -70.59 -15.58 -24.34
N HIS A 291 -69.28 -15.69 -24.05
CA HIS A 291 -68.34 -16.49 -24.85
C HIS A 291 -67.52 -17.45 -23.98
N THR A 292 -67.43 -18.73 -24.36
CA THR A 292 -66.72 -19.79 -23.59
C THR A 292 -65.19 -19.69 -23.61
N ASP A 293 -64.62 -18.67 -24.26
CA ASP A 293 -63.18 -18.45 -24.43
C ASP A 293 -62.44 -17.93 -23.18
N ASN A 294 -63.18 -17.65 -22.11
CA ASN A 294 -62.67 -17.17 -20.83
C ASN A 294 -63.40 -17.81 -19.65
N ALA A 295 -62.80 -17.73 -18.46
CA ALA A 295 -63.35 -18.32 -17.24
C ALA A 295 -64.80 -17.88 -16.96
N LEU A 296 -65.12 -16.59 -17.14
CA LEU A 296 -66.46 -16.06 -16.91
C LEU A 296 -67.50 -16.72 -17.82
N GLY A 297 -67.27 -16.74 -19.13
CA GLY A 297 -68.23 -17.38 -20.03
C GLY A 297 -68.37 -18.88 -19.80
N ARG A 298 -67.30 -19.60 -19.44
CA ARG A 298 -67.41 -21.03 -19.08
C ARG A 298 -68.31 -21.27 -17.86
N VAL A 299 -68.23 -20.41 -16.85
CA VAL A 299 -69.10 -20.46 -15.67
C VAL A 299 -70.54 -20.07 -16.03
N LEU A 300 -70.74 -18.95 -16.72
CA LEU A 300 -72.09 -18.45 -17.03
C LEU A 300 -72.87 -19.35 -18.00
N THR A 301 -72.20 -20.09 -18.88
CA THR A 301 -72.87 -21.05 -19.79
C THR A 301 -73.59 -22.17 -19.02
N VAL A 302 -73.25 -22.42 -17.75
CA VAL A 302 -73.95 -23.40 -16.90
C VAL A 302 -75.40 -22.96 -16.65
N ALA A 303 -75.65 -21.67 -16.47
CA ALA A 303 -77.00 -21.12 -16.30
C ALA A 303 -77.84 -21.28 -17.58
N ASP A 304 -77.23 -21.07 -18.75
CA ASP A 304 -77.90 -21.21 -20.05
C ASP A 304 -78.23 -22.67 -20.40
N LYS A 305 -77.38 -23.62 -19.99
CA LYS A 305 -77.56 -25.05 -20.29
C LYS A 305 -78.63 -25.73 -19.44
N HIS A 306 -78.98 -25.13 -18.32
CA HIS A 306 -79.90 -25.72 -17.34
C HIS A 306 -80.98 -24.71 -16.89
N PRO A 307 -81.79 -24.18 -17.82
CA PRO A 307 -82.85 -23.22 -17.51
C PRO A 307 -83.94 -23.80 -16.59
N GLU A 308 -84.05 -25.12 -16.46
CA GLU A 308 -85.03 -25.83 -15.63
C GLU A 308 -84.68 -25.93 -14.15
N LEU A 309 -83.44 -25.61 -13.74
CA LEU A 309 -83.00 -25.80 -12.35
C LEU A 309 -83.66 -24.80 -11.39
N SER A 310 -83.93 -25.27 -10.18
CA SER A 310 -84.29 -24.40 -9.06
C SER A 310 -83.12 -23.47 -8.72
N MET A 311 -83.44 -22.31 -8.15
CA MET A 311 -82.46 -21.29 -7.75
C MET A 311 -81.31 -21.88 -6.92
N GLU A 312 -81.65 -22.65 -5.88
CA GLU A 312 -80.69 -23.28 -4.97
C GLU A 312 -79.79 -24.32 -5.69
N THR A 313 -80.35 -25.06 -6.64
CA THR A 313 -79.55 -26.03 -7.42
C THR A 313 -78.67 -25.34 -8.46
N LEU A 314 -79.12 -24.21 -9.01
CA LEU A 314 -78.34 -23.41 -9.95
C LEU A 314 -77.13 -22.76 -9.25
N GLU A 315 -77.32 -22.21 -8.05
CA GLU A 315 -76.24 -21.67 -7.22
C GLU A 315 -75.15 -22.72 -6.99
N LEU A 316 -75.53 -23.93 -6.53
CA LEU A 316 -74.60 -25.04 -6.33
C LEU A 316 -73.82 -25.42 -7.60
N ARG A 317 -74.46 -25.36 -8.78
CA ARG A 317 -73.82 -25.67 -10.07
C ARG A 317 -72.87 -24.57 -10.55
N LEU A 318 -73.21 -23.30 -10.30
CA LEU A 318 -72.34 -22.17 -10.63
C LEU A 318 -71.10 -22.16 -9.72
N ASP A 319 -71.27 -22.45 -8.43
CA ASP A 319 -70.17 -22.61 -7.48
C ASP A 319 -69.26 -23.79 -7.87
N GLU A 320 -69.85 -24.93 -8.27
CA GLU A 320 -69.08 -26.07 -8.80
C GLU A 320 -68.23 -25.65 -10.01
N ALA A 321 -68.77 -24.83 -10.91
CA ALA A 321 -68.03 -24.33 -12.08
C ALA A 321 -66.89 -23.35 -11.69
N ILE A 322 -67.11 -22.47 -10.72
CA ILE A 322 -66.05 -21.59 -10.19
C ILE A 322 -64.93 -22.42 -9.55
N LEU A 323 -65.28 -23.46 -8.78
CA LEU A 323 -64.33 -24.37 -8.15
C LEU A 323 -63.53 -25.18 -9.19
N GLN A 324 -64.11 -25.48 -10.35
CA GLN A 324 -63.38 -26.13 -11.45
C GLN A 324 -62.38 -25.20 -12.16
N GLU A 325 -62.67 -23.89 -12.24
CA GLU A 325 -61.79 -22.91 -12.88
C GLU A 325 -60.68 -22.38 -11.96
N THR A 326 -60.94 -22.30 -10.65
CA THR A 326 -60.01 -21.78 -9.64
C THR A 326 -58.61 -22.42 -9.71
N PRO A 327 -58.44 -23.76 -9.76
CA PRO A 327 -57.13 -24.38 -9.86
C PRO A 327 -56.36 -24.02 -11.14
N ARG A 328 -57.04 -23.71 -12.24
CA ARG A 328 -56.41 -23.31 -13.50
C ARG A 328 -55.87 -21.88 -13.41
N MET A 329 -56.58 -21.00 -12.70
CA MET A 329 -56.19 -19.61 -12.46
C MET A 329 -55.08 -19.50 -11.40
N GLU A 330 -55.13 -20.32 -10.36
CA GLU A 330 -54.15 -20.32 -9.25
C GLU A 330 -52.82 -21.00 -9.62
N ARG A 331 -52.82 -21.87 -10.65
CA ARG A 331 -51.64 -22.67 -11.04
C ARG A 331 -50.37 -21.83 -11.14
N GLY A 332 -49.30 -22.27 -10.47
CA GLY A 332 -47.98 -21.65 -10.52
C GLY A 332 -47.81 -20.44 -9.60
N ILE A 333 -48.88 -19.79 -9.10
CA ILE A 333 -48.77 -18.68 -8.13
C ILE A 333 -48.10 -19.18 -6.84
N GLY A 334 -48.58 -20.32 -6.31
CA GLY A 334 -47.98 -20.94 -5.12
C GLY A 334 -46.52 -21.33 -5.31
N MET A 335 -46.11 -21.77 -6.50
CA MET A 335 -44.71 -22.12 -6.78
C MET A 335 -43.81 -20.88 -6.71
N VAL A 336 -44.23 -19.75 -7.28
CA VAL A 336 -43.49 -18.48 -7.18
C VAL A 336 -43.33 -18.06 -5.72
N LYS A 337 -44.39 -18.21 -4.90
CA LYS A 337 -44.34 -17.93 -3.45
C LYS A 337 -43.29 -18.78 -2.73
N VAL A 338 -43.28 -20.09 -3.00
CA VAL A 338 -42.35 -21.04 -2.37
C VAL A 338 -40.90 -20.72 -2.76
N ILE A 339 -40.64 -20.49 -4.05
CA ILE A 339 -39.28 -20.12 -4.52
C ILE A 339 -38.84 -18.80 -3.87
N ALA A 340 -39.72 -17.81 -3.80
CA ALA A 340 -39.44 -16.53 -3.17
C ALA A 340 -39.09 -16.66 -1.67
N ALA A 341 -39.74 -17.59 -0.97
CA ALA A 341 -39.48 -17.87 0.44
C ALA A 341 -38.19 -18.66 0.68
N ILE A 342 -37.85 -19.60 -0.22
CA ILE A 342 -36.65 -20.45 -0.09
C ILE A 342 -35.37 -19.71 -0.50
N ALA A 343 -35.43 -18.76 -1.44
CA ALA A 343 -34.23 -18.06 -1.93
C ALA A 343 -33.38 -17.39 -0.82
N PRO A 344 -33.94 -16.66 0.16
CA PRO A 344 -33.17 -16.12 1.28
C PRO A 344 -32.62 -17.20 2.21
N MET A 345 -33.37 -18.30 2.41
CA MET A 345 -32.90 -19.42 3.23
C MET A 345 -31.69 -20.11 2.59
N LEU A 346 -31.66 -20.22 1.26
CA LEU A 346 -30.47 -20.68 0.53
C LEU A 346 -29.31 -19.69 0.61
N GLY A 347 -29.58 -18.38 0.64
CA GLY A 347 -28.56 -17.37 0.90
C GLY A 347 -27.89 -17.55 2.26
N LEU A 348 -28.70 -17.80 3.31
CA LEU A 348 -28.22 -18.16 4.64
C LEU A 348 -27.47 -19.49 4.67
N LEU A 349 -27.90 -20.50 3.91
CA LEU A 349 -27.12 -21.74 3.74
C LEU A 349 -25.74 -21.43 3.16
N GLY A 350 -25.68 -20.55 2.15
CA GLY A 350 -24.44 -20.08 1.55
C GLY A 350 -23.49 -19.46 2.57
N THR A 351 -23.99 -18.61 3.48
CA THR A 351 -23.13 -18.01 4.53
C THR A 351 -22.52 -19.06 5.44
N VAL A 352 -23.32 -20.03 5.88
CA VAL A 352 -22.85 -21.12 6.73
C VAL A 352 -21.78 -21.94 6.00
N THR A 353 -22.01 -22.29 4.74
CA THR A 353 -21.02 -23.04 3.94
C THR A 353 -19.72 -22.27 3.72
N GLY A 354 -19.79 -20.96 3.45
CA GLY A 354 -18.61 -20.11 3.27
C GLY A 354 -17.81 -19.89 4.55
N MET A 355 -18.49 -19.71 5.67
CA MET A 355 -17.83 -19.64 6.98
C MET A 355 -17.19 -20.97 7.37
N ILE A 356 -17.83 -22.11 7.11
CA ILE A 356 -17.22 -23.43 7.32
C ILE A 356 -15.94 -23.57 6.49
N GLY A 357 -15.97 -23.22 5.20
CA GLY A 357 -14.78 -23.26 4.34
C GLY A 357 -13.68 -22.32 4.83
N THR A 358 -14.03 -21.13 5.32
CA THR A 358 -13.08 -20.17 5.90
C THR A 358 -12.39 -20.75 7.14
N PHE A 359 -13.15 -21.33 8.07
CA PHE A 359 -12.57 -21.96 9.26
C PHE A 359 -11.72 -23.19 8.91
N GLN A 360 -12.13 -24.00 7.93
CA GLN A 360 -11.31 -25.10 7.44
C GLN A 360 -9.97 -24.60 6.88
N ALA A 361 -9.96 -23.52 6.10
CA ALA A 361 -8.71 -22.93 5.61
C ALA A 361 -7.80 -22.45 6.74
N ILE A 362 -8.36 -21.80 7.77
CA ILE A 362 -7.61 -21.40 8.97
C ILE A 362 -7.00 -22.62 9.68
N THR A 363 -7.74 -23.72 9.81
CA THR A 363 -7.22 -24.93 10.46
C THR A 363 -6.09 -25.61 9.66
N GLN A 364 -6.12 -25.53 8.33
CA GLN A 364 -5.14 -26.19 7.46
C GLN A 364 -3.89 -25.35 7.24
N PHE A 365 -4.04 -24.04 7.05
CA PHE A 365 -2.97 -23.13 6.63
C PHE A 365 -2.60 -22.09 7.71
N GLY A 366 -3.28 -22.11 8.86
CA GLY A 366 -3.16 -21.07 9.88
C GLY A 366 -3.77 -19.74 9.44
N THR A 367 -3.49 -18.68 10.19
CA THR A 367 -3.92 -17.30 9.87
C THR A 367 -2.91 -16.56 8.98
N GLY A 368 -2.01 -17.30 8.30
CA GLY A 368 -0.87 -16.74 7.57
C GLY A 368 -1.22 -16.06 6.24
N ASP A 369 -2.33 -16.45 5.59
CA ASP A 369 -2.78 -15.84 4.34
C ASP A 369 -4.21 -15.25 4.47
N PRO A 370 -4.32 -13.94 4.74
CA PRO A 370 -5.61 -13.24 4.79
C PRO A 370 -6.42 -13.31 3.49
N LYS A 371 -5.80 -13.54 2.33
CA LYS A 371 -6.52 -13.59 1.04
C LYS A 371 -7.42 -14.82 0.95
N ILE A 372 -6.95 -15.97 1.43
CA ILE A 372 -7.75 -17.21 1.45
C ILE A 372 -8.96 -17.03 2.38
N MET A 373 -8.75 -16.39 3.54
CA MET A 373 -9.83 -16.09 4.48
C MET A 373 -10.86 -15.12 3.88
N ALA A 374 -10.39 -14.06 3.21
CA ALA A 374 -11.26 -13.09 2.55
C ALA A 374 -12.13 -13.73 1.46
N GLY A 375 -11.62 -14.75 0.75
CA GLY A 375 -12.39 -15.47 -0.27
C GLY A 375 -13.64 -16.16 0.28
N GLY A 376 -13.52 -16.90 1.39
CA GLY A 376 -14.66 -17.61 2.00
C GLY A 376 -15.69 -16.68 2.61
N ILE A 377 -15.24 -15.56 3.20
CA ILE A 377 -16.13 -14.49 3.70
C ILE A 377 -16.86 -13.80 2.54
N SER A 378 -16.15 -13.50 1.45
CA SER A 378 -16.75 -12.89 0.26
C SER A 378 -17.84 -13.79 -0.33
N MET A 379 -17.57 -15.10 -0.46
CA MET A 379 -18.57 -16.06 -0.93
C MET A 379 -19.84 -16.03 -0.08
N ALA A 380 -19.69 -16.07 1.26
CA ALA A 380 -20.82 -16.01 2.20
C ALA A 380 -21.68 -14.75 2.01
N LEU A 381 -21.04 -13.58 1.87
CA LEU A 381 -21.75 -12.31 1.66
C LEU A 381 -22.47 -12.29 0.31
N VAL A 382 -21.79 -12.72 -0.75
CA VAL A 382 -22.36 -12.77 -2.11
C VAL A 382 -23.59 -13.67 -2.17
N THR A 383 -23.57 -14.87 -1.58
CA THR A 383 -24.74 -15.77 -1.59
C THR A 383 -25.94 -15.17 -0.90
N THR A 384 -25.73 -14.38 0.17
CA THR A 384 -26.81 -13.67 0.87
C THR A 384 -27.45 -12.62 -0.03
N VAL A 385 -26.60 -11.80 -0.68
CA VAL A 385 -27.07 -10.78 -1.62
C VAL A 385 -27.83 -11.43 -2.77
N GLN A 386 -27.32 -12.53 -3.34
CA GLN A 386 -28.02 -13.28 -4.38
C GLN A 386 -29.39 -13.79 -3.92
N GLY A 387 -29.49 -14.33 -2.71
CA GLY A 387 -30.76 -14.79 -2.14
C GLY A 387 -31.79 -13.66 -2.03
N LEU A 388 -31.38 -12.48 -1.59
CA LEU A 388 -32.26 -11.31 -1.49
C LEU A 388 -32.64 -10.74 -2.87
N VAL A 389 -31.66 -10.62 -3.77
CA VAL A 389 -31.86 -10.15 -5.14
C VAL A 389 -32.79 -11.09 -5.92
N ALA A 390 -32.78 -12.39 -5.63
CA ALA A 390 -33.73 -13.35 -6.17
C ALA A 390 -35.12 -13.22 -5.52
N ALA A 391 -35.20 -13.10 -4.20
CA ALA A 391 -36.45 -13.11 -3.45
C ALA A 391 -37.31 -11.86 -3.71
N ILE A 392 -36.72 -10.67 -3.71
CA ILE A 392 -37.47 -9.40 -3.81
C ILE A 392 -38.32 -9.34 -5.09
N PRO A 393 -37.78 -9.58 -6.30
CA PRO A 393 -38.56 -9.61 -7.53
C PRO A 393 -39.64 -10.70 -7.54
N LEU A 394 -39.35 -11.87 -6.98
CA LEU A 394 -40.31 -12.98 -6.93
C LEU A 394 -41.49 -12.69 -5.99
N ILE A 395 -41.25 -12.04 -4.84
CA ILE A 395 -42.32 -11.61 -3.92
C ILE A 395 -43.23 -10.59 -4.61
N LEU A 396 -42.63 -9.61 -5.29
CA LEU A 396 -43.39 -8.61 -6.06
C LEU A 396 -44.21 -9.28 -7.17
N ALA A 397 -43.60 -10.21 -7.92
CA ALA A 397 -44.29 -10.95 -8.96
C ALA A 397 -45.44 -11.80 -8.41
N HIS A 398 -45.23 -12.48 -7.28
CA HIS A 398 -46.28 -13.21 -6.58
C HIS A 398 -47.44 -12.29 -6.15
N SER A 399 -47.15 -11.11 -5.59
CA SER A 399 -48.17 -10.13 -5.20
C SER A 399 -49.00 -9.66 -6.40
N LEU A 400 -48.36 -9.37 -7.54
CA LEU A 400 -49.04 -9.01 -8.77
C LEU A 400 -49.94 -10.14 -9.30
N LEU A 401 -49.44 -11.38 -9.31
CA LEU A 401 -50.21 -12.55 -9.72
C LEU A 401 -51.41 -12.78 -8.81
N GLN A 402 -51.23 -12.69 -7.49
CA GLN A 402 -52.29 -12.85 -6.51
C GLN A 402 -53.37 -11.78 -6.68
N SER A 403 -52.98 -10.52 -6.89
CA SER A 403 -53.92 -9.43 -7.16
C SER A 403 -54.77 -9.70 -8.40
N ARG A 404 -54.16 -10.18 -9.50
CA ARG A 404 -54.88 -10.54 -10.73
C ARG A 404 -55.80 -11.74 -10.55
N PHE A 405 -55.37 -12.74 -9.79
CA PHE A 405 -56.19 -13.89 -9.44
C PHE A 405 -57.43 -13.46 -8.64
N THR A 406 -57.24 -12.70 -7.56
CA THR A 406 -58.35 -12.18 -6.74
C THR A 406 -59.29 -11.30 -7.55
N GLU A 407 -58.76 -10.45 -8.44
CA GLU A 407 -59.59 -9.64 -9.33
C GLU A 407 -60.49 -10.51 -10.23
N LEU A 408 -59.93 -11.56 -10.84
CA LEU A 408 -60.71 -12.49 -11.66
C LEU A 408 -61.76 -13.23 -10.82
N SER A 409 -61.41 -13.76 -9.65
CA SER A 409 -62.34 -14.49 -8.77
C SER A 409 -63.50 -13.61 -8.34
N ASN A 410 -63.23 -12.38 -7.90
CA ASN A 410 -64.27 -11.42 -7.51
C ASN A 410 -65.22 -11.11 -8.67
N VAL A 411 -64.71 -11.00 -9.89
CA VAL A 411 -65.54 -10.78 -11.07
C VAL A 411 -66.44 -11.99 -11.35
N LEU A 412 -65.94 -13.23 -11.21
CA LEU A 412 -66.75 -14.43 -11.38
C LEU A 412 -67.89 -14.48 -10.34
N GLU A 413 -67.56 -14.29 -9.07
CA GLU A 413 -68.52 -14.31 -7.96
C GLU A 413 -69.59 -13.23 -8.12
N GLN A 414 -69.20 -12.00 -8.47
CA GLN A 414 -70.13 -10.88 -8.64
C GLN A 414 -71.12 -11.13 -9.79
N GLN A 415 -70.69 -11.75 -10.89
CA GLN A 415 -71.57 -12.08 -12.01
C GLN A 415 -72.52 -13.23 -11.70
N VAL A 416 -72.04 -14.26 -11.00
CA VAL A 416 -72.90 -15.35 -10.52
C VAL A 416 -73.98 -14.81 -9.58
N ALA A 417 -73.60 -13.98 -8.59
CA ALA A 417 -74.56 -13.33 -7.70
C ALA A 417 -75.58 -12.45 -8.45
N GLY A 418 -75.15 -11.74 -9.51
CA GLY A 418 -76.02 -10.94 -10.36
C GLY A 418 -77.10 -11.76 -11.08
N ILE A 419 -76.72 -12.87 -11.73
CA ILE A 419 -77.66 -13.77 -12.42
C ILE A 419 -78.64 -14.42 -11.43
N LEU A 420 -78.13 -14.82 -10.28
CA LEU A 420 -78.94 -15.38 -9.20
C LEU A 420 -79.99 -14.36 -8.72
N ALA A 421 -79.59 -13.11 -8.49
CA ALA A 421 -80.52 -12.04 -8.11
C ALA A 421 -81.59 -11.77 -9.16
N GLU A 422 -81.21 -11.66 -10.44
CA GLU A 422 -82.14 -11.44 -11.56
C GLU A 422 -83.17 -12.58 -11.67
N ARG A 423 -82.73 -13.82 -11.46
CA ARG A 423 -83.61 -15.00 -11.48
C ARG A 423 -84.53 -15.07 -10.26
N ALA A 424 -84.08 -14.61 -9.10
CA ALA A 424 -84.91 -14.50 -7.90
C ALA A 424 -86.00 -13.42 -8.06
N GLU A 425 -85.67 -12.28 -8.65
CA GLU A 425 -86.64 -11.21 -8.97
C GLU A 425 -87.68 -11.69 -10.01
N SER A 426 -87.24 -12.33 -11.10
CA SER A 426 -88.15 -12.84 -12.13
C SER A 426 -89.12 -13.91 -11.60
N ASN A 427 -88.68 -14.78 -10.68
CA ASN A 427 -89.57 -15.76 -10.06
C ASN A 427 -90.60 -15.10 -9.12
N ARG A 428 -90.21 -14.01 -8.45
CA ARG A 428 -91.08 -13.27 -7.53
C ARG A 428 -92.17 -12.49 -8.28
N ASP A 429 -91.80 -11.80 -9.36
CA ASP A 429 -92.74 -11.13 -10.28
C ASP A 429 -93.70 -12.13 -10.95
N GLY A 430 -93.22 -13.34 -11.26
CA GLY A 430 -94.05 -14.43 -11.77
C GLY A 430 -95.10 -14.92 -10.78
N MET A 431 -94.75 -14.99 -9.49
CA MET A 431 -95.70 -15.34 -8.42
C MET A 431 -96.68 -14.21 -8.12
N GLU A 432 -96.25 -12.94 -8.15
CA GLU A 432 -97.13 -11.78 -7.93
C GLU A 432 -98.12 -11.54 -9.08
N ARG A 433 -97.80 -11.95 -10.31
CA ARG A 433 -98.75 -11.91 -11.46
C ARG A 433 -99.70 -13.10 -11.51
N ALA A 434 -99.39 -14.19 -10.83
CA ALA A 434 -100.19 -15.42 -10.79
C ALA A 434 -101.12 -15.52 -9.57
N ALA A 435 -100.86 -14.71 -8.53
CA ALA A 435 -101.75 -14.47 -7.40
C ALA A 435 -102.77 -13.36 -7.71
#